data_AF-A0A538P3J3-F1
#
_entry.id   AF-A0A538P3J3-F1
#
_cell.length_a   1.000
_cell.length_b   1.000
_cell.length_c   1.000
_cell.angle_alpha   90.00
_cell.angle_beta   90.00
_cell.angle_gamma   90.00
#
_symmetry.space_group_name_H-M   'P 1'
#
loop_
_entity.id
_entity.type
_entity.pdbx_description
1 polymer ?
#
loop_
_entity_poly.entity_id
_entity_poly.type
_entity_poly.pdbx_seq_one_letter_code
_entity_poly.pdbx_strand_id
1 'polypeptide(L)'
;MRPLYRPSAVELRAAGLELRKITSPHALVIAADDGDPTVFYYAERQGWHLLEKDGIYNGNPSDNQQLIVDLDRLRGRGATHLVFTTNTVWWLDYYPEFAQHLGQTATPLEATSQFRIYKLTGATK
;
A
#
# COMPACT_ATOMS: atom_id res chain seq x y z
N MET A 1 -33.37 5.33 -2.98
CA MET A 1 -33.05 4.31 -4.00
C MET A 1 -31.62 3.83 -3.77
N ARG A 2 -31.38 2.52 -3.72
CA ARG A 2 -30.04 1.93 -3.59
C ARG A 2 -29.41 1.90 -5.00
N PRO A 3 -28.13 2.28 -5.18
CA PRO A 3 -27.50 2.25 -6.49
C PRO A 3 -27.46 0.82 -7.04
N LEU A 4 -27.64 0.69 -8.36
CA LEU A 4 -27.63 -0.60 -9.08
C LEU A 4 -26.24 -1.27 -9.05
N TYR A 5 -25.18 -0.47 -8.91
CA TYR A 5 -23.80 -0.94 -8.82
C TYR A 5 -23.00 -0.02 -7.91
N ARG A 6 -22.19 -0.61 -7.03
CA ARG A 6 -21.17 0.09 -6.26
C ARG A 6 -19.83 -0.36 -6.83
N PRO A 7 -19.05 0.52 -7.50
CA PRO A 7 -17.78 0.10 -8.05
C PRO A 7 -16.86 -0.41 -6.94
N SER A 8 -16.29 -1.60 -7.14
CA SER A 8 -15.31 -2.18 -6.22
C SER A 8 -14.11 -1.24 -6.02
N ALA A 9 -13.74 -0.51 -7.08
CA ALA A 9 -12.56 0.34 -7.12
C ALA A 9 -12.72 1.77 -6.55
N VAL A 10 -13.87 2.12 -5.95
CA VAL A 10 -14.09 3.50 -5.43
C VAL A 10 -13.02 3.88 -4.40
N GLU A 11 -12.68 2.95 -3.50
CA GLU A 11 -11.64 3.16 -2.48
C GLU A 11 -10.24 3.24 -3.07
N LEU A 12 -9.94 2.41 -4.08
CA LEU A 12 -8.65 2.41 -4.77
C LEU A 12 -8.42 3.74 -5.49
N ARG A 13 -9.46 4.25 -6.16
CA ARG A 13 -9.44 5.58 -6.78
C ARG A 13 -9.21 6.67 -5.74
N ALA A 14 -9.90 6.61 -4.60
CA ALA A 14 -9.74 7.60 -3.54
C ALA A 14 -8.30 7.59 -2.98
N ALA A 15 -7.75 6.40 -2.70
CA ALA A 15 -6.38 6.23 -2.27
C ALA A 15 -5.37 6.79 -3.29
N GLY A 16 -5.55 6.48 -4.58
CA GLY A 16 -4.71 7.00 -5.66
C GLY A 16 -4.74 8.54 -5.74
N LEU A 17 -5.94 9.15 -5.71
CA LEU A 17 -6.08 10.61 -5.74
C LEU A 17 -5.43 11.28 -4.51
N GLU A 18 -5.55 10.67 -3.32
CA GLU A 18 -4.91 11.21 -2.12
C GLU A 18 -3.38 11.10 -2.22
N LEU A 19 -2.85 9.96 -2.70
CA LEU A 19 -1.42 9.80 -2.98
C LEU A 19 -0.91 10.85 -3.97
N ARG A 20 -1.65 11.12 -5.05
CA ARG A 20 -1.28 12.18 -6.01
C ARG A 20 -1.15 13.55 -5.35
N LYS A 21 -2.06 13.85 -4.43
CA LYS A 21 -2.15 15.13 -3.71
C LYS A 21 -1.03 15.30 -2.69
N ILE A 22 -0.69 14.26 -1.93
CA ILE A 22 0.22 14.36 -0.78
C ILE A 22 1.66 13.99 -1.08
N THR A 23 1.95 13.40 -2.26
CA THR A 23 3.28 12.94 -2.63
C THR A 23 3.88 13.74 -3.78
N SER A 24 5.22 13.85 -3.82
CA SER A 24 5.93 14.40 -4.97
C SER A 24 5.72 13.55 -6.23
N PRO A 25 5.81 14.11 -7.45
CA PRO A 25 5.67 13.36 -8.71
C PRO A 25 6.58 12.14 -8.87
N HIS A 26 7.74 12.15 -8.21
CA HIS A 26 8.73 11.06 -8.25
C HIS A 26 8.62 10.08 -7.08
N ALA A 27 7.55 10.16 -6.27
CA ALA A 27 7.34 9.23 -5.18
C ALA A 27 7.10 7.82 -5.75
N LEU A 28 7.83 6.85 -5.20
CA LEU A 28 7.62 5.43 -5.46
C LEU A 28 6.69 4.85 -4.38
N VAL A 29 5.61 4.20 -4.82
CA VAL A 29 4.52 3.73 -3.96
C VAL A 29 4.51 2.21 -3.89
N ILE A 30 4.28 1.67 -2.70
CA ILE A 30 3.88 0.27 -2.49
C ILE A 30 2.37 0.26 -2.24
N ALA A 31 1.63 -0.60 -2.94
CA ALA A 31 0.20 -0.74 -2.75
C ALA A 31 -0.16 -2.15 -2.30
N ALA A 32 -0.78 -2.27 -1.13
CA ALA A 32 -1.49 -3.48 -0.71
C ALA A 32 -2.95 -3.33 -1.17
N ASP A 33 -3.28 -3.81 -2.36
CA ASP A 33 -4.52 -3.52 -3.08
C ASP A 33 -5.07 -4.71 -3.89
N ASP A 34 -4.66 -5.93 -3.54
CA ASP A 34 -4.98 -7.18 -4.24
C ASP A 34 -4.57 -7.22 -5.72
N GLY A 35 -3.58 -6.41 -6.12
CA GLY A 35 -3.07 -6.40 -7.49
C GLY A 35 -3.88 -5.55 -8.47
N ASP A 36 -4.81 -4.73 -7.99
CA ASP A 36 -5.61 -3.85 -8.83
C ASP A 36 -4.82 -2.57 -9.19
N PRO A 37 -4.59 -2.25 -10.48
CA PRO A 37 -3.75 -1.13 -10.89
C PRO A 37 -4.37 0.26 -10.63
N THR A 38 -5.61 0.34 -10.14
CA THR A 38 -6.37 1.59 -9.97
C THR A 38 -5.62 2.60 -9.09
N VAL A 39 -4.96 2.13 -8.02
CA VAL A 39 -4.20 3.02 -7.12
C VAL A 39 -3.12 3.76 -7.90
N PHE A 40 -2.30 3.05 -8.67
CA PHE A 40 -1.22 3.64 -9.47
C PHE A 40 -1.75 4.55 -10.57
N TYR A 41 -2.82 4.12 -11.26
CA TYR A 41 -3.44 4.90 -12.33
C TYR A 41 -3.88 6.29 -11.84
N TYR A 42 -4.58 6.36 -10.71
CA TYR A 42 -5.05 7.64 -10.17
C TYR A 42 -3.99 8.42 -9.38
N ALA A 43 -2.98 7.73 -8.83
CA ALA A 43 -1.85 8.38 -8.18
C ALA A 43 -0.95 9.11 -9.18
N GLU A 44 -0.92 8.66 -10.45
CA GLU A 44 0.11 9.07 -11.41
C GLU A 44 1.52 8.86 -10.82
N ARG A 45 1.71 7.71 -10.15
CA ARG A 45 2.97 7.30 -9.50
C ARG A 45 3.38 5.92 -9.97
N GLN A 46 4.69 5.71 -10.02
CA GLN A 46 5.27 4.39 -10.20
C GLN A 46 5.33 3.66 -8.87
N GLY A 47 5.36 2.33 -8.93
CA GLY A 47 5.31 1.53 -7.72
C GLY A 47 5.24 0.04 -7.96
N TRP A 48 4.96 -0.68 -6.87
CA TRP A 48 4.85 -2.12 -6.82
C TRP A 48 3.66 -2.53 -5.96
N HIS A 49 2.99 -3.61 -6.34
CA HIS A 49 2.07 -4.26 -5.43
C HIS A 49 2.88 -4.91 -4.29
N LEU A 50 2.38 -4.81 -3.06
CA LEU A 50 2.96 -5.57 -1.95
C LEU A 50 2.71 -7.06 -2.21
N LEU A 51 3.73 -7.89 -2.02
CA LEU A 51 3.77 -9.31 -2.39
C LEU A 51 3.68 -9.54 -3.91
N GLU A 52 4.28 -8.65 -4.72
CA GLU A 52 4.47 -8.94 -6.15
C GLU A 52 5.53 -10.02 -6.40
N LYS A 53 5.31 -10.82 -7.44
CA LYS A 53 6.31 -11.67 -8.08
C LYS A 53 6.27 -11.39 -9.59
N ASP A 54 7.41 -10.99 -10.15
CA ASP A 54 7.56 -10.66 -11.58
C ASP A 54 6.55 -9.61 -12.08
N GLY A 55 6.22 -8.62 -11.26
CA GLY A 55 5.27 -7.55 -11.61
C GLY A 55 3.81 -7.90 -11.35
N ILE A 56 3.51 -9.10 -10.84
CA ILE A 56 2.14 -9.58 -10.61
C ILE A 56 1.93 -9.84 -9.13
N TYR A 57 0.82 -9.37 -8.56
CA TYR A 57 0.42 -9.69 -7.19
C TYR A 57 0.32 -11.21 -6.99
N ASN A 58 0.96 -11.73 -5.94
CA ASN A 58 1.09 -13.17 -5.68
C ASN A 58 0.20 -13.67 -4.52
N GLY A 59 -0.92 -12.99 -4.28
CA GLY A 59 -1.92 -13.39 -3.28
C GLY A 59 -1.59 -12.95 -1.85
N ASN A 60 -2.43 -13.42 -0.92
CA ASN A 60 -2.33 -13.04 0.49
C ASN A 60 -1.04 -13.58 1.14
N PRO A 61 -0.51 -12.85 2.14
CA PRO A 61 0.70 -13.27 2.85
C PRO A 61 0.49 -14.57 3.65
N SER A 62 1.50 -15.43 3.65
CA SER A 62 1.51 -16.66 4.46
C SER A 62 1.78 -16.35 5.94
N ASP A 63 2.61 -15.36 6.23
CA ASP A 63 3.05 -14.99 7.58
C ASP A 63 3.57 -13.54 7.66
N ASN A 64 3.90 -13.10 8.88
CA ASN A 64 4.51 -11.79 9.14
C ASN A 64 5.83 -11.60 8.38
N GLN A 65 6.66 -12.65 8.34
CA GLN A 65 8.02 -12.58 7.80
C GLN A 65 7.99 -12.27 6.30
N GLN A 66 7.04 -12.85 5.56
CA GLN A 66 6.88 -12.59 4.14
C GLN A 66 6.58 -11.10 3.86
N LEU A 67 5.68 -10.48 4.65
CA LEU A 67 5.35 -9.06 4.53
C LEU A 67 6.55 -8.17 4.86
N ILE A 68 7.29 -8.49 5.93
CA ILE A 68 8.47 -7.74 6.37
C ILE A 68 9.55 -7.77 5.28
N VAL A 69 9.88 -8.98 4.78
CA VAL A 69 10.90 -9.16 3.75
C VAL A 69 10.55 -8.40 2.47
N ASP A 70 9.30 -8.46 2.03
CA ASP A 70 8.91 -7.77 0.80
C ASP A 70 8.85 -6.25 0.98
N LEU A 71 8.32 -5.76 2.10
CA LEU A 71 8.35 -4.33 2.43
C LEU A 71 9.78 -3.79 2.46
N ASP A 72 10.70 -4.47 3.14
CA ASP A 72 12.09 -4.02 3.24
C ASP A 72 12.83 -4.09 1.91
N ARG A 73 12.58 -5.13 1.10
CA ARG A 73 13.09 -5.23 -0.26
C ARG A 73 12.64 -4.03 -1.10
N LEU A 74 11.35 -3.69 -1.08
CA LEU A 74 10.79 -2.57 -1.84
C LEU A 74 11.27 -1.21 -1.31
N ARG A 75 11.43 -1.06 0.01
CA ARG A 75 12.10 0.10 0.63
C ARG A 75 13.53 0.25 0.15
N GLY A 76 14.29 -0.84 0.07
CA GLY A 76 15.65 -0.87 -0.47
C GLY A 76 15.73 -0.46 -1.95
N ARG A 77 14.64 -0.66 -2.72
CA ARG A 77 14.50 -0.19 -4.11
C ARG A 77 14.09 1.29 -4.22
N GLY A 78 13.93 1.99 -3.10
CA GLY A 78 13.60 3.41 -3.06
C GLY A 78 12.10 3.72 -2.87
N ALA A 79 11.29 2.74 -2.48
CA ALA A 79 9.90 3.02 -2.10
C ALA A 79 9.83 4.06 -0.98
N THR A 80 8.91 5.00 -1.12
CA THR A 80 8.77 6.16 -0.21
C THR A 80 7.45 6.15 0.54
N HIS A 81 6.43 5.49 -0.02
CA HIS A 81 5.09 5.45 0.55
C HIS A 81 4.52 4.05 0.44
N LEU A 82 3.67 3.69 1.41
CA LEU A 82 2.90 2.45 1.43
C LEU A 82 1.43 2.81 1.63
N VAL A 83 0.54 2.16 0.90
CA VAL A 83 -0.90 2.29 1.08
C VAL A 83 -1.55 0.93 1.32
N PHE A 84 -2.44 0.86 2.31
CA PHE A 84 -3.40 -0.22 2.50
C PHE A 84 -4.77 0.27 2.12
N THR A 85 -5.54 -0.58 1.45
CA THR A 85 -6.93 -0.32 1.07
C THR A 85 -7.86 -1.11 1.99
N THR A 86 -9.18 -0.94 1.89
CA THR A 86 -10.12 -1.64 2.77
C THR A 86 -9.96 -3.16 2.70
N ASN A 87 -9.61 -3.69 1.53
CA ASN A 87 -9.44 -5.13 1.35
C ASN A 87 -8.19 -5.71 2.02
N THR A 88 -7.20 -4.90 2.37
CA THR A 88 -5.90 -5.35 2.91
C THR A 88 -5.57 -4.76 4.27
N VAL A 89 -6.31 -3.75 4.75
CA VAL A 89 -6.04 -3.08 6.03
C VAL A 89 -6.09 -4.03 7.23
N TRP A 90 -6.86 -5.12 7.12
CA TRP A 90 -6.94 -6.18 8.14
C TRP A 90 -5.60 -6.89 8.37
N TRP A 91 -4.64 -6.81 7.43
CA TRP A 91 -3.30 -7.35 7.61
C TRP A 91 -2.58 -6.72 8.80
N LEU A 92 -2.87 -5.45 9.13
CA LEU A 92 -2.26 -4.77 10.27
C LEU A 92 -2.71 -5.35 11.61
N ASP A 93 -3.90 -5.94 11.66
CA ASP A 93 -4.43 -6.59 12.87
C ASP A 93 -4.06 -8.08 12.91
N TYR A 94 -3.99 -8.73 11.75
CA TYR A 94 -3.74 -10.16 11.62
C TYR A 94 -2.26 -10.54 11.68
N TYR A 95 -1.37 -9.65 11.22
CA TYR A 95 0.09 -9.85 11.22
C TYR A 95 0.75 -8.85 12.19
N PRO A 96 0.73 -9.13 13.52
CA PRO A 96 1.14 -8.16 14.54
C PRO A 96 2.63 -7.82 14.50
N GLU A 97 3.50 -8.77 14.16
CA GLU A 97 4.95 -8.51 14.06
C GLU A 97 5.24 -7.62 12.84
N PHE A 98 4.50 -7.81 11.75
CA PHE A 98 4.56 -6.91 10.61
C PHE A 98 4.08 -5.50 10.97
N ALA A 99 2.96 -5.37 11.70
CA ALA A 99 2.46 -4.07 12.13
C ALA A 99 3.46 -3.35 13.05
N GLN A 100 4.13 -4.08 13.96
CA GLN A 100 5.19 -3.56 14.79
C GLN A 100 6.39 -3.08 13.95
N HIS A 101 6.84 -3.88 12.98
CA HIS A 101 7.92 -3.51 12.06
C HIS A 101 7.57 -2.27 11.24
N LEU A 102 6.33 -2.18 10.72
CA LEU A 102 5.84 -1.01 10.00
C LEU A 102 5.86 0.24 10.90
N GLY A 103 5.46 0.11 12.17
CA GLY A 103 5.51 1.22 13.14
C GLY A 103 6.91 1.73 13.44
N GLN A 104 7.94 0.91 13.27
CA GLN A 104 9.35 1.30 13.42
C GLN A 104 9.94 1.92 12.15
N THR A 105 9.36 1.59 10.99
CA THR A 105 9.92 1.89 9.67
C THR A 105 9.07 2.84 8.84
N ALA A 106 7.95 3.32 9.37
CA ALA A 106 7.06 4.23 8.70
C ALA A 106 6.31 5.14 9.67
N THR A 107 5.88 6.29 9.17
CA THR A 107 5.02 7.24 9.88
C THR A 107 3.67 7.34 9.17
N PRO A 108 2.52 7.24 9.87
CA PRO A 108 1.22 7.41 9.24
C PRO A 108 1.07 8.85 8.71
N LEU A 109 0.53 8.99 7.50
CA LEU A 109 0.21 10.28 6.89
C LEU A 109 -1.29 10.53 6.84
N GLU A 110 -2.07 9.53 6.44
CA GLU A 110 -3.51 9.63 6.26
C GLU A 110 -4.16 8.30 6.67
N ALA A 111 -5.26 8.36 7.40
CA ALA A 111 -6.05 7.19 7.75
C ALA A 111 -7.53 7.51 7.67
N THR A 112 -8.21 6.82 6.76
CA THR A 112 -9.66 6.93 6.56
C THR A 112 -10.32 5.58 6.81
N SER A 113 -11.64 5.51 6.66
CA SER A 113 -12.35 4.23 6.64
C SER A 113 -12.09 3.40 5.38
N GLN A 114 -11.43 3.97 4.35
CA GLN A 114 -11.22 3.33 3.05
C GLN A 114 -9.76 2.95 2.77
N PHE A 115 -8.81 3.64 3.40
CA PHE A 115 -7.39 3.41 3.18
C PHE A 115 -6.54 3.98 4.31
N ARG A 116 -5.30 3.51 4.38
CA ARG A 116 -4.24 4.06 5.25
C ARG A 116 -2.98 4.27 4.43
N ILE A 117 -2.42 5.48 4.49
CA ILE A 117 -1.17 5.84 3.81
C ILE A 117 -0.08 6.10 4.84
N TYR A 118 1.09 5.56 4.58
CA TYR A 118 2.29 5.69 5.39
C TYR A 118 3.42 6.30 4.57
N LYS A 119 4.23 7.14 5.21
CA LYS A 119 5.54 7.57 4.71
C LYS A 119 6.59 6.61 5.25
N LEU A 120 7.34 5.99 4.35
CA LEU A 120 8.41 5.05 4.73
C LEU A 120 9.66 5.83 5.13
N THR A 121 10.34 5.38 6.18
CA THR A 121 11.69 5.86 6.48
C THR A 121 12.64 5.29 5.43
N GLY A 122 13.55 6.14 4.93
CA GLY A 122 14.55 5.71 3.96
C GLY A 122 15.33 4.51 4.48
N ALA A 123 15.61 3.54 3.62
CA ALA A 123 16.43 2.40 3.99
C ALA A 123 17.78 2.91 4.51
N THR A 124 18.14 2.55 5.74
CA THR A 124 19.48 2.81 6.26
C THR A 124 20.44 2.05 5.35
N LYS A 125 21.30 2.79 4.67
CA LYS A 125 22.23 2.26 3.67
C LYS A 125 23.29 1.38 4.33
#